data_AF-A0A6B0XV36-F1
#
_entry.id   AF-A0A6B0XV36-F1
#
_cell.length_a   1.000
_cell.length_b   1.000
_cell.length_c   1.000
_cell.angle_alpha   90.00
_cell.angle_beta   90.00
_cell.angle_gamma   90.00
#
_symmetry.space_group_name_H-M   'P 1'
#
loop_
_entity.id
_entity.type
_entity.pdbx_description
1 polymer ?
#
loop_
_entity_poly.entity_id
_entity_poly.type
_entity_poly.pdbx_seq_one_letter_code
_entity_poly.pdbx_strand_id
1 'polypeptide(L)'
;MNRTLKRIILGMLVFIAGLFAVVYGIGSSLPQDHVAVVRAGFSASPEEIFGTIADYRAYPEWRPSVERVEELPARDGNPAWVMIDVTGPLPMELT
;
A
#
# COMPACT_ATOMS: atom_id res chain seq x y z
N MET A 1 -42.48 10.08 -24.30
CA MET A 1 -41.90 9.88 -22.95
C MET A 1 -42.86 10.39 -21.88
N ASN A 2 -43.44 9.50 -21.07
CA ASN A 2 -44.44 9.85 -20.07
C ASN A 2 -43.83 10.71 -18.93
N ARG A 3 -44.66 11.50 -18.23
CA ARG A 3 -44.19 12.42 -17.17
C ARG A 3 -43.48 11.70 -16.02
N THR A 4 -43.89 10.46 -15.73
CA THR A 4 -43.30 9.62 -14.68
C THR A 4 -41.87 9.19 -15.03
N LEU A 5 -41.64 8.76 -16.28
CA LEU A 5 -40.32 8.33 -16.78
C LEU A 5 -39.34 9.50 -16.80
N LYS A 6 -39.78 10.72 -17.15
CA LYS A 6 -38.92 11.91 -17.06
C LYS A 6 -38.46 12.19 -15.62
N ARG A 7 -39.36 12.04 -14.64
CA ARG A 7 -39.04 12.22 -13.21
C ARG A 7 -38.07 11.17 -12.70
N ILE A 8 -38.25 9.90 -13.11
CA ILE A 8 -37.36 8.80 -12.74
C ILE A 8 -35.96 9.03 -13.31
N ILE A 9 -35.86 9.36 -14.61
CA ILE A 9 -34.57 9.64 -15.26
C ILE A 9 -33.87 10.82 -14.59
N LEU A 10 -34.60 11.90 -14.31
CA LEU A 10 -34.04 13.08 -13.64
C LEU A 10 -33.57 12.75 -12.22
N GLY A 11 -34.35 11.99 -11.45
CA GLY A 11 -33.96 11.55 -10.12
C GLY A 11 -32.69 10.68 -10.13
N MET A 12 -32.58 9.76 -11.09
CA MET A 12 -31.40 8.92 -11.26
C MET A 12 -30.15 9.74 -11.63
N LEU A 13 -30.29 10.72 -12.53
CA LEU A 13 -29.18 11.61 -12.90
C LEU A 13 -28.71 12.46 -11.72
N VAL A 14 -29.64 13.01 -10.94
CA VAL A 14 -29.30 13.79 -9.74
C VAL A 14 -28.59 12.92 -8.70
N PHE A 15 -29.08 11.68 -8.49
CA PHE A 15 -28.45 10.75 -7.57
C PHE A 15 -27.02 10.38 -8.00
N ILE A 16 -26.82 10.05 -9.28
CA ILE A 16 -25.49 9.73 -9.83
C ILE A 16 -24.56 10.94 -9.72
N ALA A 17 -25.03 12.14 -10.09
CA ALA A 17 -24.24 13.37 -9.95
C ALA A 17 -23.88 13.65 -8.49
N GLY A 18 -24.80 13.40 -7.56
CA GLY A 18 -24.56 13.49 -6.12
C GLY A 18 -23.47 12.54 -5.64
N LEU A 19 -23.48 11.28 -6.09
CA LEU A 19 -22.42 10.31 -5.77
C LEU A 19 -21.05 10.79 -6.26
N PHE A 20 -20.96 11.27 -7.50
CA PHE A 20 -19.71 11.82 -8.04
C PHE A 20 -19.23 13.03 -7.25
N ALA A 21 -20.14 13.94 -6.88
CA ALA A 21 -19.81 15.12 -6.09
C ALA A 21 -19.26 14.73 -4.70
N VAL A 22 -19.82 13.71 -4.05
CA VAL A 22 -19.32 13.21 -2.75
C VAL A 22 -17.93 12.59 -2.89
N VAL A 23 -17.74 11.69 -3.87
CA VAL A 23 -16.43 11.04 -4.10
C VAL A 23 -15.36 12.09 -4.42
N TYR A 24 -15.68 13.05 -5.30
CA TYR A 24 -14.77 14.13 -5.64
C TYR A 24 -14.48 15.05 -4.45
N GLY A 25 -15.50 15.42 -3.66
CA GLY A 25 -15.33 16.25 -2.47
C GLY A 25 -14.40 15.61 -1.45
N ILE A 26 -14.63 14.33 -1.12
CA ILE A 26 -13.76 13.59 -0.19
C ILE A 26 -12.35 13.42 -0.79
N GLY A 27 -12.26 12.98 -2.05
CA GLY A 27 -11.00 12.75 -2.75
C GLY A 27 -10.12 13.98 -2.84
N SER A 28 -10.69 15.13 -3.20
CA SER A 28 -9.98 16.41 -3.32
C SER A 28 -9.53 17.00 -1.99
N SER A 29 -10.12 16.55 -0.87
CA SER A 29 -9.73 16.96 0.48
C SER A 29 -8.54 16.18 1.03
N LEU A 30 -8.15 15.07 0.39
CA LEU A 30 -7.02 14.26 0.81
C LEU A 30 -5.70 14.88 0.31
N PRO A 31 -4.68 15.03 1.17
CA PRO A 31 -3.36 15.48 0.76
C PRO A 31 -2.77 14.54 -0.30
N GLN A 32 -2.23 15.11 -1.37
CA GLN A 32 -1.52 14.33 -2.40
C GLN A 32 -0.25 13.69 -1.82
N ASP A 33 0.47 14.44 -0.99
CA ASP A 33 1.70 14.00 -0.34
C ASP A 33 1.40 13.49 1.07
N HIS A 34 1.22 12.18 1.21
CA HIS A 34 1.08 11.54 2.51
C HIS A 34 2.44 11.07 3.02
N VAL A 35 2.97 11.73 4.06
CA VAL A 35 4.18 11.30 4.77
C VAL A 35 3.79 10.78 6.15
N ALA A 36 3.95 9.47 6.36
CA ALA A 36 3.80 8.84 7.66
C ALA A 36 5.17 8.64 8.31
N VAL A 37 5.30 9.02 9.59
CA VAL A 37 6.53 8.79 10.37
C VAL A 37 6.16 8.05 11.65
N VAL A 38 6.82 6.91 11.88
CA VAL A 38 6.70 6.13 13.11
C VAL A 38 8.06 6.08 13.79
N ARG A 39 8.08 6.13 15.12
CA ARG A 39 9.30 5.98 15.94
C ARG A 39 9.05 4.92 17.01
N ALA A 40 10.04 4.07 17.21
CA ALA A 40 10.08 3.10 18.29
C ALA A 40 11.43 3.20 18.99
N GLY A 41 11.44 3.08 20.31
CA GLY A 41 12.66 3.02 21.11
C GLY A 41 13.06 1.56 21.33
N PHE A 42 14.33 1.26 21.15
CA PHE A 42 14.90 -0.07 21.37
C PHE A 42 16.09 0.05 22.33
N SER A 43 16.27 -0.95 23.19
CA SER A 43 17.45 -1.04 24.08
C SER A 43 18.68 -1.62 23.37
N ALA A 44 18.56 -2.02 22.11
CA ALA A 44 19.63 -2.56 21.28
C ALA A 44 20.48 -1.44 20.66
N SER A 45 21.71 -1.76 20.31
CA SER A 45 22.61 -0.85 19.59
C SER A 45 22.11 -0.57 18.16
N PRO A 46 22.47 0.59 17.57
CA PRO A 46 22.16 0.87 16.16
C PRO A 46 22.67 -0.21 15.20
N GLU A 47 23.83 -0.80 15.48
CA GLU A 47 24.45 -1.85 14.67
C GLU A 47 23.63 -3.14 14.67
N GLU A 48 23.14 -3.55 15.85
CA GLU A 48 22.25 -4.71 15.98
C GLU A 48 20.93 -4.49 15.24
N ILE A 49 20.30 -3.32 15.44
CA ILE A 49 19.05 -2.97 14.76
C ILE A 49 19.27 -2.97 13.25
N PHE A 50 20.35 -2.33 12.77
CA PHE A 50 20.69 -2.29 11.35
C PHE A 50 20.91 -3.69 10.79
N GLY A 51 21.64 -4.55 11.50
CA GLY A 51 21.85 -5.94 11.12
C GLY A 51 20.54 -6.71 10.93
N THR A 52 19.59 -6.56 11.86
CA THR A 52 18.27 -7.21 11.78
C THR A 52 17.42 -6.69 10.62
N ILE A 53 17.40 -5.38 10.35
CA ILE A 53 16.55 -4.80 9.29
C ILE A 53 17.18 -4.92 7.89
N ALA A 54 18.51 -5.03 7.80
CA ALA A 54 19.23 -5.21 6.54
C ALA A 54 19.19 -6.67 6.06
N ASP A 55 19.07 -7.64 6.97
CA ASP A 55 18.94 -9.04 6.60
C ASP A 55 17.52 -9.39 6.18
N TYR A 56 17.27 -9.30 4.87
CA TYR A 56 15.98 -9.64 4.28
C TYR A 56 15.55 -11.09 4.52
N ARG A 57 16.49 -12.01 4.78
CA ARG A 57 16.16 -13.43 5.02
C ARG A 57 15.45 -13.63 6.36
N ALA A 58 15.79 -12.80 7.34
CA ALA A 58 15.22 -12.84 8.69
C ALA A 58 13.89 -12.09 8.80
N TYR A 59 13.38 -11.47 7.73
CA TYR A 59 12.11 -10.72 7.78
C TYR A 59 10.93 -11.49 8.37
N PRO A 60 10.70 -12.78 8.04
CA PRO A 60 9.58 -13.53 8.62
C PRO A 60 9.66 -13.67 10.16
N GLU A 61 10.84 -13.51 10.75
CA GLU A 61 11.04 -13.72 12.19
C GLU A 61 10.59 -12.51 13.02
N TRP A 62 10.73 -11.29 12.48
CA TRP A 62 10.47 -10.06 13.23
C TRP A 62 9.45 -9.12 12.58
N ARG A 63 9.16 -9.28 11.28
CA ARG A 63 8.21 -8.46 10.53
C ARG A 63 6.92 -9.27 10.28
N PRO A 64 5.87 -9.12 11.11
CA PRO A 64 4.72 -10.03 11.12
C PRO A 64 3.92 -10.09 9.82
N SER A 65 4.03 -9.06 8.97
CA SER A 65 3.36 -9.05 7.67
C SER A 65 4.00 -10.01 6.66
N VAL A 66 5.26 -10.41 6.86
CA VAL A 66 6.02 -11.23 5.92
C VAL A 66 5.92 -12.69 6.30
N GLU A 67 5.41 -13.52 5.40
CA GLU A 67 5.26 -14.96 5.61
C GLU A 67 6.56 -15.71 5.30
N ARG A 68 7.21 -15.34 4.20
CA ARG A 68 8.48 -15.95 3.74
C ARG A 68 9.16 -15.08 2.71
N VAL A 69 10.43 -15.38 2.45
CA VAL A 69 11.24 -14.73 1.42
C VAL A 69 11.83 -15.78 0.48
N GLU A 70 11.75 -15.52 -0.81
CA GLU A 70 12.34 -16.33 -1.87
C GLU A 70 13.49 -15.56 -2.52
N GLU A 71 14.68 -16.15 -2.55
CA GLU A 71 15.81 -15.54 -3.24
C GLU A 71 15.66 -15.63 -4.75
N LEU A 72 16.04 -14.56 -5.45
CA LEU A 72 16.16 -14.52 -6.89
C LEU A 72 17.64 -14.43 -7.29
N PRO A 73 17.99 -14.78 -8.53
CA PRO A 73 19.31 -14.47 -9.07
C PRO A 73 19.61 -12.98 -8.93
N ALA A 74 20.83 -12.65 -8.49
CA ALA A 74 21.29 -11.27 -8.40
C ALA A 74 21.11 -10.55 -9.75
N ARG A 75 20.72 -9.27 -9.69
CA ARG A 75 20.58 -8.38 -10.85
C ARG A 75 21.54 -7.22 -10.71
N ASP A 76 22.35 -6.98 -11.75
CA ASP A 76 23.35 -5.90 -11.77
C ASP A 76 24.30 -5.88 -10.55
N GLY A 77 24.59 -7.07 -10.00
CA GLY A 77 25.43 -7.24 -8.80
C GLY A 77 24.72 -7.01 -7.47
N ASN A 78 23.43 -6.67 -7.49
CA ASN A 78 22.61 -6.44 -6.30
C ASN A 78 21.79 -7.70 -5.93
N PRO A 79 21.57 -7.96 -4.63
CA PRO A 79 20.62 -8.97 -4.19
C PRO A 79 19.22 -8.69 -4.74
N ALA A 80 18.54 -9.73 -5.18
CA ALA A 80 17.14 -9.68 -5.60
C ALA A 80 16.38 -10.78 -4.85
N TRP A 81 15.16 -10.47 -4.42
CA TRP A 81 14.30 -11.42 -3.73
C TRP A 81 12.83 -11.08 -3.93
N VAL A 82 11.97 -12.06 -3.66
CA VAL A 82 10.52 -11.86 -3.55
C VAL A 82 10.14 -12.07 -2.09
N MET A 83 9.46 -11.08 -1.52
CA MET A 83 8.84 -11.19 -0.21
C MET A 83 7.38 -11.57 -0.40
N ILE A 84 6.90 -12.57 0.34
CA ILE A 84 5.48 -12.95 0.29
C ILE A 84 4.84 -12.44 1.57
N ASP A 85 3.84 -11.58 1.41
CA ASP A 85 3.02 -11.07 2.50
C ASP A 85 1.54 -11.46 2.31
N VAL A 86 0.69 -11.01 3.24
CA VAL A 86 -0.76 -11.27 3.20
C VAL A 86 -1.45 -10.74 1.94
N THR A 87 -0.86 -9.77 1.26
CA THR A 87 -1.40 -9.15 0.03
C THR A 87 -0.88 -9.83 -1.23
N GLY A 88 0.26 -10.53 -1.15
CA GLY A 88 0.82 -11.33 -2.23
C GLY A 88 2.34 -11.21 -2.37
N PRO A 89 2.91 -11.63 -3.52
CA PRO A 89 4.33 -11.52 -3.78
C PRO A 89 4.73 -10.07 -4.08
N LEU A 90 5.73 -9.58 -3.35
CA LEU A 90 6.36 -8.27 -3.49
C LEU A 90 7.81 -8.47 -3.96
N PRO A 91 8.10 -8.31 -5.26
CA PRO A 91 9.47 -8.35 -5.76
C PRO A 91 10.23 -7.13 -5.27
N MET A 92 11.41 -7.38 -4.70
CA MET A 92 12.32 -6.36 -4.22
C MET A 92 13.61 -6.42 -5.05
N GLU A 93 13.82 -5.36 -5.83
CA GLU A 93 15.06 -5.12 -6.57
C GLU A 93 15.41 -3.64 -6.48
N LEU A 94 16.71 -3.34 -6.38
CA LEU A 94 17.23 -2.00 -6.62
C LEU A 94 17.42 -1.86 -8.12
N THR A 95 16.55 -1.08 -8.77
CA THR A 95 16.69 -0.69 -10.19
C THR A 95 17.71 0.42 -10.37
#